data_AF-A0A931ZLC3-F1
#
_entry.id   AF-A0A931ZLC3-F1
#
_cell.length_a   1.000
_cell.length_b   1.000
_cell.length_c   1.000
_cell.angle_alpha   90.00
_cell.angle_beta   90.00
_cell.angle_gamma   90.00
#
_symmetry.space_group_name_H-M   'P 1'
#
loop_
_entity.id
_entity.type
_entity.pdbx_description
1 polymer ?
#
loop_
_entity_poly.entity_id
_entity_poly.type
_entity_poly.pdbx_seq_one_letter_code
_entity_poly.pdbx_strand_id
1 'polypeptide(L)'
;DAWDIEYDSPSGWKEFEGIHNRADWDLSQHQKHSGVDMTYFDQKSNKRFLPYIIETSGGVDRTALFFLTDAYSQDGDRTVLKLHPKLAPFKVAVFPLLANKPDLVKKAKDVYRLLSTDYRLQPVAWDDRGNIGKRYFAQDEIGTPCCVTIDFQTLQDDTVTIRDRDSAKQERVKVANLPQIISAPLT
;
A
#
# COMPACT_ATOMS: atom_id res chain seq x y z
N ASP A 1 -31.72 -2.22 -11.47
CA ASP A 1 -30.58 -3.03 -11.94
C ASP A 1 -29.57 -3.22 -10.82
N ALA A 2 -28.89 -4.35 -10.84
CA ALA A 2 -27.82 -4.69 -9.92
C ALA A 2 -26.67 -5.32 -10.71
N TRP A 3 -25.44 -4.98 -10.34
CA TRP A 3 -24.21 -5.44 -10.98
C TRP A 3 -23.17 -5.71 -9.91
N ASP A 4 -22.47 -6.82 -10.04
CA ASP A 4 -21.40 -7.19 -9.12
C ASP A 4 -20.05 -7.14 -9.85
N ILE A 5 -19.06 -6.57 -9.17
CA ILE A 5 -17.65 -6.71 -9.54
C ILE A 5 -17.16 -7.99 -8.88
N GLU A 6 -16.54 -8.87 -9.66
CA GLU A 6 -16.01 -10.14 -9.19
C GLU A 6 -14.49 -10.24 -9.40
N TYR A 7 -13.84 -11.05 -8.57
CA TYR A 7 -12.42 -11.38 -8.64
C TYR A 7 -12.25 -12.88 -8.89
N ASP A 8 -11.42 -13.26 -9.86
CA ASP A 8 -11.07 -14.65 -10.13
C ASP A 8 -10.00 -15.12 -9.13
N SER A 9 -10.46 -15.72 -8.04
CA SER A 9 -9.59 -16.23 -6.98
C SER A 9 -9.11 -17.66 -7.28
N PRO A 10 -8.11 -18.19 -6.56
CA PRO A 10 -7.74 -19.60 -6.65
C PRO A 10 -8.89 -20.58 -6.34
N SER A 11 -9.97 -20.11 -5.70
CA SER A 11 -11.18 -20.87 -5.42
C SER A 11 -12.34 -20.57 -6.38
N GLY A 12 -12.04 -19.96 -7.53
CA GLY A 12 -12.97 -19.46 -8.55
C GLY A 12 -13.44 -18.04 -8.30
N TRP A 13 -14.39 -17.58 -9.12
CA TRP A 13 -14.99 -16.25 -9.03
C TRP A 13 -15.63 -15.99 -7.67
N LYS A 14 -15.31 -14.83 -7.09
CA LYS A 14 -15.86 -14.33 -5.83
C LYS A 14 -16.26 -12.87 -6.00
N GLU A 15 -17.42 -12.51 -5.45
CA GLU A 15 -17.87 -11.13 -5.36
C GLU A 15 -16.85 -10.26 -4.61
N PHE A 16 -16.52 -9.11 -5.18
CA PHE A 16 -15.68 -8.06 -4.60
C PHE A 16 -16.52 -6.88 -4.11
N GLU A 17 -17.40 -6.37 -4.97
CA GLU A 17 -18.24 -5.20 -4.71
C GLU A 17 -19.58 -5.35 -5.42
N GLY A 18 -20.68 -5.28 -4.66
CA GLY A 18 -22.02 -5.22 -5.22
C GLY A 18 -22.46 -3.78 -5.47
N ILE A 19 -23.05 -3.52 -6.64
CA ILE A 19 -23.56 -2.22 -7.06
C ILE A 19 -25.05 -2.33 -7.34
N HIS A 20 -25.87 -1.76 -6.46
CA HIS A 20 -27.32 -1.92 -6.47
C HIS A 20 -28.01 -0.57 -6.69
N ASN A 21 -28.92 -0.51 -7.65
CA ASN A 21 -29.89 0.59 -7.72
C ASN A 21 -31.10 0.24 -6.86
N ARG A 22 -31.16 0.80 -5.65
CA ARG A 22 -32.25 0.59 -4.68
C ARG A 22 -33.44 1.54 -4.90
N ALA A 23 -33.34 2.42 -5.89
CA ALA A 23 -34.30 3.51 -6.12
C ALA A 23 -34.57 4.27 -4.81
N ASP A 24 -35.82 4.60 -4.50
CA ASP A 24 -36.23 5.36 -3.32
C ASP A 24 -36.75 4.49 -2.16
N TRP A 25 -36.59 3.16 -2.23
CA TRP A 25 -37.21 2.23 -1.29
C TRP A 25 -36.88 2.56 0.18
N ASP A 26 -35.60 2.62 0.54
CA ASP A 26 -35.19 2.79 1.94
C ASP A 26 -35.64 4.15 2.50
N LEU A 27 -35.51 5.23 1.71
CA LEU A 27 -35.96 6.56 2.12
C LEU A 27 -37.49 6.62 2.27
N SER A 28 -38.24 5.97 1.37
CA SER A 28 -39.70 5.90 1.47
C SER A 28 -40.16 5.22 2.75
N GLN A 29 -39.50 4.12 3.15
CA GLN A 29 -39.82 3.41 4.38
C GLN A 29 -39.42 4.23 5.61
N HIS A 30 -38.22 4.81 5.64
CA HIS A 30 -37.78 5.65 6.75
C HIS A 30 -38.67 6.88 6.94
N GLN A 31 -39.06 7.58 5.87
CA GLN A 31 -40.00 8.69 5.93
C GLN A 31 -41.35 8.27 6.51
N LYS A 32 -41.91 7.15 6.02
CA LYS A 32 -43.21 6.63 6.48
C LYS A 32 -43.22 6.31 7.97
N HIS A 33 -42.16 5.70 8.49
CA HIS A 33 -42.10 5.23 9.87
C HIS A 33 -41.57 6.27 10.86
N SER A 34 -40.75 7.23 10.41
CA SER A 34 -40.25 8.32 11.25
C SER A 34 -41.12 9.58 11.25
N GLY A 35 -41.92 9.78 10.19
CA GLY A 35 -42.68 11.02 9.98
C GLY A 35 -41.82 12.22 9.54
N VAL A 36 -40.51 12.03 9.32
CA VAL A 36 -39.59 13.09 8.88
C VAL A 36 -39.55 13.12 7.34
N ASP A 37 -39.76 14.30 6.75
CA ASP A 37 -39.65 14.52 5.30
C ASP A 37 -38.21 14.30 4.83
N MET A 38 -38.02 13.31 3.94
CA MET A 38 -36.74 12.93 3.33
C MET A 38 -36.64 13.39 1.87
N THR A 39 -37.57 14.24 1.40
CA THR A 39 -37.56 14.75 0.03
C THR A 39 -36.47 15.81 -0.17
N TYR A 40 -35.80 15.74 -1.33
CA TYR A 40 -34.88 16.76 -1.79
C TYR A 40 -35.60 17.72 -2.74
N PHE A 41 -35.37 19.02 -2.58
CA PHE A 41 -35.90 20.05 -3.48
C PHE A 41 -34.84 20.42 -4.53
N ASP A 42 -35.10 20.05 -5.79
CA ASP A 42 -34.26 20.47 -6.90
C ASP A 42 -34.72 21.83 -7.44
N GLN A 43 -33.85 22.82 -7.31
CA GLN A 43 -34.08 24.19 -7.77
C GLN A 43 -34.20 24.29 -9.30
N LYS A 44 -33.52 23.41 -10.05
CA LYS A 44 -33.53 23.47 -11.53
C LYS A 44 -34.88 23.04 -12.09
N SER A 45 -35.44 21.95 -11.56
CA SER A 45 -36.76 21.46 -11.97
C SER A 45 -37.91 22.04 -11.14
N ASN A 46 -37.61 22.77 -10.07
CA ASN A 46 -38.56 23.32 -9.10
C ASN A 46 -39.51 22.25 -8.52
N LYS A 47 -38.98 21.06 -8.25
CA LYS A 47 -39.73 19.89 -7.78
C LYS A 47 -39.07 19.24 -6.56
N ARG A 48 -39.90 18.68 -5.68
CA ARG A 48 -39.47 17.77 -4.63
C ARG A 48 -39.54 16.33 -5.12
N PHE A 49 -38.55 15.52 -4.77
CA PHE A 49 -38.54 14.09 -5.04
C PHE A 49 -37.78 13.34 -3.94
N LEU A 50 -38.02 12.03 -3.83
CA LEU A 50 -37.16 11.15 -3.06
C LEU A 50 -35.98 10.73 -3.93
N PRO A 51 -34.73 11.01 -3.53
CA PRO A 51 -33.59 10.67 -4.35
C PRO A 51 -33.41 9.15 -4.44
N TYR A 52 -32.98 8.70 -5.62
CA TYR A 52 -32.64 7.30 -5.82
C TYR A 52 -31.28 7.00 -5.18
N ILE A 53 -31.21 5.85 -4.52
CA ILE A 53 -30.00 5.35 -3.87
C ILE A 53 -29.31 4.37 -4.82
N ILE A 54 -28.08 4.71 -5.18
CA ILE A 54 -27.12 3.76 -5.74
C ILE A 54 -26.22 3.31 -4.60
N GLU A 55 -26.34 2.05 -4.21
CA GLU A 55 -25.56 1.44 -3.14
C GLU A 55 -24.35 0.73 -3.74
N THR A 56 -23.16 1.10 -3.28
CA THR A 56 -21.91 0.40 -3.55
C THR A 56 -21.42 -0.25 -2.26
N SER A 57 -21.33 -1.58 -2.25
CA SER A 57 -20.94 -2.35 -1.08
C SER A 57 -19.74 -3.24 -1.40
N GLY A 58 -18.55 -2.75 -1.04
CA GLY A 58 -17.28 -3.48 -1.17
C GLY A 58 -16.70 -3.85 0.19
N GLY A 59 -16.33 -5.12 0.37
CA GLY A 59 -15.78 -5.63 1.64
C GLY A 59 -14.27 -5.47 1.72
N VAL A 60 -13.79 -4.51 2.54
CA VAL A 60 -12.34 -4.22 2.70
C VAL A 60 -11.50 -5.44 3.10
N ASP A 61 -12.03 -6.33 3.92
CA ASP A 61 -11.31 -7.54 4.35
C ASP A 61 -11.08 -8.50 3.18
N ARG A 62 -12.09 -8.64 2.32
CA ARG A 62 -12.04 -9.49 1.13
C ARG A 62 -11.12 -8.88 0.08
N THR A 63 -11.20 -7.57 -0.12
CA THR A 63 -10.28 -6.80 -0.96
C THR A 63 -8.82 -7.01 -0.53
N ALA A 64 -8.53 -6.93 0.77
CA ALA A 64 -7.19 -7.17 1.29
C ALA A 64 -6.70 -8.60 1.00
N LEU A 65 -7.56 -9.61 1.20
CA LEU A 65 -7.23 -11.00 0.86
C LEU A 65 -6.93 -11.17 -0.64
N PHE A 66 -7.70 -10.54 -1.51
CA PHE A 66 -7.47 -10.60 -2.96
C PHE A 66 -6.13 -9.98 -3.34
N PHE A 67 -5.78 -8.83 -2.77
CA PHE A 67 -4.46 -8.22 -3.01
C PHE A 67 -3.31 -9.12 -2.54
N LEU A 68 -3.44 -9.77 -1.38
CA LEU A 68 -2.42 -10.71 -0.89
C LEU A 68 -2.31 -11.94 -1.78
N THR A 69 -3.44 -12.45 -2.27
CA THR A 69 -3.49 -13.62 -3.14
C THR A 69 -2.86 -13.34 -4.50
N ASP A 70 -3.19 -12.18 -5.09
CA ASP A 70 -2.66 -11.74 -6.39
C ASP A 70 -1.16 -11.40 -6.32
N ALA A 71 -0.73 -10.79 -5.22
CA ALA A 71 0.67 -10.40 -5.02
C ALA A 71 1.58 -11.58 -4.68
N TYR A 72 1.05 -12.70 -4.21
CA TYR A 72 1.86 -13.84 -3.78
C TYR A 72 2.63 -14.46 -4.94
N SER A 73 3.96 -14.55 -4.78
CA SER A 73 4.85 -15.11 -5.79
C SER A 73 6.01 -15.86 -5.13
N GLN A 74 6.51 -16.87 -5.83
CA GLN A 74 7.64 -17.70 -5.41
C GLN A 74 8.69 -17.73 -6.52
N ASP A 75 9.92 -17.34 -6.19
CA ASP A 75 11.09 -17.31 -7.08
C ASP A 75 12.17 -18.24 -6.51
N GLY A 76 12.08 -19.53 -6.83
CA GLY A 76 12.84 -20.57 -6.13
C GLY A 76 12.46 -20.64 -4.65
N ASP A 77 13.44 -20.53 -3.76
CA ASP A 77 13.22 -20.52 -2.30
C ASP A 77 12.77 -19.17 -1.75
N ARG A 78 12.60 -18.16 -2.62
CA ARG A 78 12.23 -16.80 -2.24
C ARG A 78 10.73 -16.60 -2.36
N THR A 79 10.06 -16.45 -1.22
CA THR A 79 8.68 -15.95 -1.15
C THR A 79 8.68 -14.43 -1.21
N VAL A 80 7.84 -13.85 -2.06
CA VAL A 80 7.71 -12.41 -2.21
C VAL A 80 6.25 -12.02 -2.41
N LEU A 81 5.81 -10.98 -1.69
CA LEU A 81 4.53 -10.32 -1.95
C LEU A 81 4.76 -9.13 -2.88
N LYS A 82 4.47 -9.28 -4.17
CA LYS A 82 4.58 -8.22 -5.18
C LYS A 82 3.42 -7.22 -5.11
N LEU A 83 3.12 -6.74 -3.91
CA LEU A 83 2.07 -5.76 -3.68
C LEU A 83 2.36 -4.49 -4.49
N HIS A 84 1.33 -3.90 -5.08
CA HIS A 84 1.46 -2.60 -5.71
C HIS A 84 2.09 -1.61 -4.70
N PRO A 85 3.07 -0.78 -5.07
CA PRO A 85 3.79 0.08 -4.12
C PRO A 85 2.88 0.96 -3.23
N LYS A 86 1.75 1.41 -3.78
CA LYS A 86 0.71 2.15 -3.04
C LYS A 86 0.02 1.34 -1.94
N LEU A 87 -0.12 0.03 -2.10
CA LEU A 87 -0.74 -0.89 -1.14
C LEU A 87 0.25 -1.51 -0.16
N ALA A 88 1.56 -1.45 -0.45
CA ALA A 88 2.58 -2.05 0.41
C ALA A 88 2.54 -1.50 1.86
N PRO A 89 2.66 -2.36 2.90
CA PRO A 89 2.60 -1.94 4.30
C PRO A 89 3.71 -0.96 4.70
N PHE A 90 4.91 -1.15 4.13
CA PHE A 90 6.03 -0.20 4.22
C PHE A 90 6.44 0.19 2.81
N LYS A 91 6.79 1.46 2.61
CA LYS A 91 7.21 1.96 1.29
C LYS A 91 8.68 1.74 1.04
N VAL A 92 9.46 1.78 2.11
CA VAL A 92 10.90 1.55 2.10
C VAL A 92 11.37 0.98 3.43
N ALA A 93 12.36 0.09 3.37
CA ALA A 93 13.08 -0.38 4.56
C ALA A 93 14.53 0.14 4.55
N VAL A 94 15.05 0.49 5.72
CA VAL A 94 16.42 1.01 5.89
C VAL A 94 17.22 0.09 6.80
N PHE A 95 18.42 -0.29 6.34
CA PHE A 95 19.27 -1.28 6.97
C PHE A 95 20.72 -0.81 7.11
N PRO A 96 21.37 -1.02 8.27
CA PRO A 96 22.83 -1.03 8.33
C PRO A 96 23.37 -2.38 7.81
N LEU A 97 24.42 -2.39 6.99
CA LEU A 97 25.05 -3.63 6.51
C LEU A 97 25.43 -4.54 7.70
N LEU A 98 26.05 -3.96 8.72
CA LEU A 98 26.40 -4.64 9.96
C LEU A 98 25.81 -3.89 11.17
N ALA A 99 24.89 -4.55 11.88
CA ALA A 99 24.22 -3.98 13.05
C ALA A 99 25.16 -3.80 14.26
N ASN A 100 26.30 -4.52 14.30
CA ASN A 100 27.29 -4.40 15.36
C ASN A 100 28.34 -3.29 15.11
N LYS A 101 28.21 -2.51 14.03
CA LYS A 101 29.10 -1.38 13.73
C LYS A 101 28.37 -0.05 14.02
N PRO A 102 28.71 0.65 15.12
CA PRO A 102 27.98 1.85 15.55
C PRO A 102 27.91 2.95 14.49
N ASP A 103 28.98 3.17 13.71
CA ASP A 103 29.01 4.22 12.69
C ASP A 103 28.02 3.95 11.55
N LEU A 104 27.91 2.69 11.11
CA LEU A 104 26.92 2.28 10.09
C LEU A 104 25.50 2.43 10.62
N VAL A 105 25.25 2.01 11.86
CA VAL A 105 23.93 2.14 12.49
C VAL A 105 23.54 3.61 12.63
N LYS A 106 24.47 4.47 13.05
CA LYS A 106 24.23 5.91 13.16
C LYS A 106 23.85 6.51 11.81
N LYS A 107 24.64 6.24 10.77
CA LYS A 107 24.36 6.74 9.41
C LYS A 107 23.05 6.18 8.85
N ALA A 108 22.74 4.92 9.10
CA ALA A 108 21.47 4.30 8.72
C ALA A 108 20.27 4.96 9.41
N LYS A 109 20.39 5.30 10.69
CA LYS A 109 19.36 6.06 11.41
C LYS A 109 19.18 7.48 10.87
N ASP A 110 20.24 8.12 10.38
CA ASP A 110 20.15 9.42 9.72
C ASP A 110 19.35 9.32 8.42
N VAL A 111 19.64 8.31 7.58
CA VAL A 111 18.91 8.05 6.34
C VAL A 111 17.46 7.65 6.62
N TYR A 112 17.22 6.80 7.62
CA TYR A 112 15.87 6.45 8.07
C TYR A 112 15.06 7.71 8.42
N ARG A 113 15.62 8.58 9.25
CA ARG A 113 14.96 9.85 9.63
C ARG A 113 14.71 10.75 8.43
N LEU A 114 15.67 10.86 7.51
CA LEU A 114 15.51 11.62 6.26
C LEU A 114 14.30 11.11 5.48
N LEU A 115 14.21 9.80 5.22
CA LEU A 115 13.10 9.23 4.46
C LEU A 115 11.77 9.34 5.20
N SER A 116 11.79 9.24 6.53
CA SER A 116 10.59 9.43 7.36
C SER A 116 10.04 10.87 7.34
N THR A 117 10.78 11.88 6.88
CA THR A 117 10.24 13.24 6.74
C THR A 117 9.33 13.43 5.52
N ASP A 118 9.40 12.54 4.53
CA ASP A 118 8.54 12.58 3.35
C ASP A 118 7.27 11.74 3.57
N TYR A 119 6.11 12.40 3.62
CA TYR A 119 4.82 11.75 3.85
C TYR A 119 4.47 10.69 2.79
N ARG A 120 5.04 10.79 1.58
CA ARG A 120 4.80 9.81 0.49
C ARG A 120 5.55 8.51 0.73
N LEU A 121 6.61 8.53 1.54
CA LEU A 121 7.46 7.39 1.86
C LEU A 121 7.07 6.71 3.17
N GLN A 122 6.07 7.24 3.87
CA GLN A 122 5.54 6.64 5.09
C GLN A 122 4.57 5.50 4.74
N PRO A 123 4.59 4.37 5.47
CA PRO A 123 5.51 4.04 6.57
C PRO A 123 6.92 3.61 6.09
N VAL A 124 7.96 4.00 6.84
CA VAL A 124 9.35 3.55 6.64
C VAL A 124 9.71 2.48 7.69
N ALA A 125 10.22 1.33 7.23
CA ALA A 125 10.70 0.26 8.10
C ALA A 125 12.17 0.47 8.53
N TRP A 126 12.46 0.18 9.79
CA TRP A 126 13.81 0.02 10.31
C TRP A 126 14.05 -1.46 10.62
N ASP A 127 15.17 -2.02 10.14
CA ASP A 127 15.55 -3.39 10.51
C ASP A 127 17.08 -3.56 10.62
N ASP A 128 17.53 -3.92 11.82
CA ASP A 128 18.92 -4.25 12.14
C ASP A 128 19.07 -5.71 12.62
N ARG A 129 18.03 -6.53 12.50
CA ARG A 129 18.03 -7.91 12.98
C ARG A 129 18.73 -8.83 11.98
N GLY A 130 19.63 -9.67 12.48
CA GLY A 130 20.28 -10.71 11.67
C GLY A 130 21.16 -10.18 10.52
N ASN A 131 21.51 -11.07 9.60
CA ASN A 131 22.33 -10.70 8.44
C ASN A 131 21.49 -9.99 7.37
N ILE A 132 22.16 -9.29 6.44
CA ILE A 132 21.50 -8.48 5.42
C ILE A 132 20.61 -9.31 4.48
N GLY A 133 21.02 -10.54 4.15
CA GLY A 133 20.24 -11.44 3.32
C GLY A 133 18.88 -11.73 3.96
N LYS A 134 18.86 -12.16 5.23
CA LYS A 134 17.61 -12.41 5.98
C LYS A 134 16.70 -11.19 6.04
N ARG A 135 17.26 -9.98 6.11
CA ARG A 135 16.48 -8.73 6.09
C ARG A 135 15.84 -8.47 4.73
N TYR A 136 16.55 -8.72 3.63
CA TYR A 136 15.94 -8.66 2.30
C TYR A 136 14.80 -9.66 2.15
N PHE A 137 14.99 -10.93 2.57
CA PHE A 137 13.93 -11.93 2.51
C PHE A 137 12.71 -11.52 3.34
N ALA A 138 12.90 -11.06 4.58
CA ALA A 138 11.80 -10.63 5.43
C ALA A 138 11.02 -9.44 4.84
N GLN A 139 11.70 -8.49 4.17
CA GLN A 139 11.03 -7.36 3.51
C GLN A 139 10.35 -7.76 2.21
N ASP A 140 10.93 -8.70 1.45
CA ASP A 140 10.30 -9.28 0.27
C ASP A 140 9.01 -10.02 0.65
N GLU A 141 9.03 -10.80 1.72
CA GLU A 141 7.89 -11.56 2.25
C GLU A 141 6.72 -10.67 2.69
N ILE A 142 6.99 -9.47 3.21
CA ILE A 142 5.92 -8.51 3.59
C ILE A 142 5.61 -7.49 2.48
N GLY A 143 6.28 -7.60 1.34
CA GLY A 143 6.02 -6.82 0.14
C GLY A 143 6.52 -5.39 0.17
N THR A 144 7.56 -5.07 0.93
CA THR A 144 8.19 -3.75 0.92
C THR A 144 8.88 -3.50 -0.43
N PRO A 145 8.50 -2.47 -1.21
CA PRO A 145 8.96 -2.30 -2.60
C PRO A 145 10.46 -2.03 -2.73
N CYS A 146 11.06 -1.36 -1.75
CA CYS A 146 12.45 -0.92 -1.82
C CYS A 146 13.17 -1.09 -0.48
N CYS A 147 14.40 -1.59 -0.53
CA CYS A 147 15.29 -1.65 0.62
C CYS A 147 16.51 -0.76 0.39
N VAL A 148 16.93 -0.02 1.43
CA VAL A 148 18.08 0.88 1.42
C VAL A 148 19.12 0.36 2.41
N THR A 149 20.31 0.03 1.92
CA THR A 149 21.41 -0.52 2.71
C THR A 149 22.55 0.47 2.83
N ILE A 150 22.99 0.69 4.07
CA ILE A 150 24.12 1.55 4.44
C ILE A 150 25.34 0.66 4.72
N ASP A 151 26.40 0.83 3.94
CA ASP A 151 27.64 0.06 4.05
C ASP A 151 28.86 0.96 4.32
N PHE A 152 30.06 0.36 4.31
CA PHE A 152 31.30 1.10 4.57
C PHE A 152 31.60 2.16 3.52
N GLN A 153 31.16 1.98 2.28
CA GLN A 153 31.34 2.97 1.22
C GLN A 153 30.46 4.19 1.49
N THR A 154 29.26 4.01 2.03
CA THR A 154 28.38 5.12 2.45
C THR A 154 29.07 6.11 3.39
N LEU A 155 29.96 5.63 4.26
CA LEU A 155 30.70 6.50 5.19
C LEU A 155 31.76 7.36 4.50
N GLN A 156 32.15 7.01 3.27
CA GLN A 156 33.21 7.67 2.52
C GLN A 156 32.64 8.64 1.47
N ASP A 157 31.58 8.25 0.76
CA ASP A 157 31.09 8.97 -0.43
C ASP A 157 29.61 9.38 -0.36
N ASP A 158 28.93 9.14 0.76
CA ASP A 158 27.50 9.44 0.97
C ASP A 158 26.57 8.83 -0.09
N THR A 159 26.96 7.65 -0.60
CA THR A 159 26.11 6.81 -1.45
C THR A 159 25.56 5.62 -0.69
N VAL A 160 24.35 5.18 -1.03
CA VAL A 160 23.71 4.00 -0.45
C VAL A 160 23.35 3.01 -1.55
N THR A 161 23.09 1.78 -1.15
CA THR A 161 22.58 0.75 -2.07
C THR A 161 21.07 0.68 -1.94
N ILE A 162 20.34 0.87 -3.03
CA ILE A 162 18.92 0.56 -3.12
C ILE A 162 18.75 -0.82 -3.75
N ARG A 163 17.78 -1.59 -3.25
CA ARG A 163 17.37 -2.87 -3.83
C ARG A 163 15.89 -2.85 -4.14
N ASP A 164 15.57 -3.13 -5.39
CA ASP A 164 14.20 -3.32 -5.85
C ASP A 164 13.68 -4.70 -5.42
N ARG A 165 12.46 -4.74 -4.91
CA ARG A 165 11.80 -5.99 -4.50
C ARG A 165 11.57 -6.90 -5.69
N ASP A 166 10.97 -6.43 -6.79
CA ASP A 166 10.47 -7.36 -7.80
C ASP A 166 11.61 -8.04 -8.59
N SER A 167 12.66 -7.29 -8.91
CA SER A 167 13.81 -7.74 -9.69
C SER A 167 15.02 -8.18 -8.87
N ALA A 168 15.03 -7.89 -7.56
CA ALA A 168 16.17 -8.09 -6.66
C ALA A 168 17.47 -7.34 -7.08
N LYS A 169 17.39 -6.45 -8.08
CA LYS A 169 18.54 -5.67 -8.56
C LYS A 169 18.96 -4.63 -7.54
N GLN A 170 20.26 -4.40 -7.47
CA GLN A 170 20.87 -3.42 -6.58
C GLN A 170 21.51 -2.29 -7.38
N GLU A 171 21.27 -1.06 -6.95
CA GLU A 171 21.84 0.13 -7.57
C GLU A 171 22.42 1.05 -6.49
N ARG A 172 23.52 1.73 -6.82
CA ARG A 172 24.19 2.66 -5.93
C ARG A 172 23.77 4.08 -6.28
N VAL A 173 23.21 4.79 -5.31
CA VAL A 173 22.66 6.14 -5.50
C VAL A 173 23.13 7.08 -4.39
N LYS A 174 23.19 8.37 -4.68
CA LYS A 174 23.48 9.39 -3.66
C LYS A 174 22.32 9.53 -2.70
N VAL A 175 22.61 9.70 -1.40
CA VAL A 175 21.58 9.87 -0.36
C VAL A 175 20.62 11.02 -0.70
N ALA A 176 21.13 12.12 -1.25
CA ALA A 176 20.33 13.28 -1.64
C ALA A 176 19.23 13.00 -2.67
N ASN A 177 19.36 11.94 -3.48
CA ASN A 177 18.40 11.60 -4.53
C ASN A 177 17.37 10.54 -4.08
N LEU A 178 17.52 9.96 -2.89
CA LEU A 178 16.67 8.86 -2.42
C LEU A 178 15.18 9.22 -2.40
N PRO A 179 14.74 10.37 -1.85
CA PRO A 179 13.31 10.65 -1.75
C PRO A 179 12.63 10.69 -3.12
N GLN A 180 13.30 11.25 -4.12
CA GLN A 180 12.78 11.37 -5.49
C GLN A 180 12.72 10.00 -6.17
N ILE A 181 13.78 9.20 -6.06
CA ILE A 181 13.85 7.87 -6.69
C ILE A 181 12.78 6.93 -6.11
N ILE A 182 12.61 6.93 -4.80
CA ILE A 182 11.69 6.01 -4.11
C ILE A 182 10.22 6.46 -4.25
N SER A 183 9.96 7.78 -4.33
CA SER A 183 8.59 8.28 -4.49
C SER A 183 8.02 8.16 -5.90
N ALA A 184 8.85 8.09 -6.94
CA ALA A 184 8.40 7.98 -8.33
C ALA A 184 7.43 6.80 -8.59
N PRO A 185 7.67 5.57 -8.09
CA PRO A 185 6.70 4.47 -8.24
C PRO A 185 5.50 4.53 -7.27
N LEU A 186 5.47 5.50 -6.35
CA LEU A 186 4.40 5.67 -5.35
C LEU A 186 3.34 6.71 -5.76
N THR A 187 3.63 7.55 -6.74
CA THR A 187 2.68 8.50 -7.35
C THR A 187 1.80 7.86 -8.39
#